data_AF-A0AAU4KPS6-F1
#
_entry.id   AF-A0AAU4KPS6-F1
#
_cell.length_a   1.000
_cell.length_b   1.000
_cell.length_c   1.000
_cell.angle_alpha   90.00
_cell.angle_beta   90.00
_cell.angle_gamma   90.00
#
_symmetry.space_group_name_H-M   'P 1'
#
loop_
_entity.id
_entity.type
_entity.pdbx_description
1 polymer ?
#
loop_
_entity_poly.entity_id
_entity_poly.type
_entity_poly.pdbx_seq_one_letter_code
_entity_poly.pdbx_strand_id
1 'polypeptide(L)'
;MTAQDYDSQLLESVSVRRRRLRDAVLFGTQRQRRSVDERLGKAFAGIVVAAVLCAGCVGWSFVSHRVIGKSPYGTSVPSSSPSEAHSPSSTR
;
A
#
# COMPACT_ATOMS: atom_id res chain seq x y z
N MET A 1 -12.25 50.33 -14.92
CA MET A 1 -12.48 48.90 -14.65
C MET A 1 -11.17 48.18 -14.89
N THR A 2 -10.62 47.56 -13.86
CA THR A 2 -9.27 47.00 -13.90
C THR A 2 -9.33 45.54 -14.35
N ALA A 3 -8.28 45.03 -14.98
CA ALA A 3 -8.24 43.65 -15.47
C ALA A 3 -8.50 42.61 -14.35
N GLN A 4 -8.20 42.94 -13.09
CA GLN A 4 -8.47 42.10 -11.92
C GLN A 4 -9.96 41.80 -11.68
N ASP A 5 -10.86 42.73 -12.00
CA ASP A 5 -12.30 42.54 -11.84
C ASP A 5 -12.83 41.50 -12.85
N TYR A 6 -12.21 41.44 -14.03
CA TYR A 6 -12.53 40.51 -15.11
C TYR A 6 -12.04 39.09 -14.79
N ASP A 7 -10.83 38.96 -14.26
CA ASP A 7 -10.29 37.67 -13.80
C ASP A 7 -11.09 37.13 -12.61
N SER A 8 -11.54 37.99 -11.70
CA SER A 8 -12.40 37.59 -10.58
C SER A 8 -13.75 37.04 -11.05
N GLN A 9 -14.37 37.68 -12.05
CA GLN A 9 -15.60 37.17 -12.69
C GLN A 9 -15.36 35.85 -13.44
N LEU A 10 -14.22 35.70 -14.12
CA LEU A 10 -13.83 34.43 -14.76
C LEU A 10 -13.59 33.33 -13.74
N LEU A 11 -12.91 33.61 -12.62
CA LEU A 11 -12.66 32.63 -11.58
C LEU A 11 -13.94 32.21 -10.86
N GLU A 12 -14.87 33.13 -10.59
CA GLU A 12 -16.18 32.76 -10.06
C GLU A 12 -16.94 31.84 -11.02
N SER A 13 -16.99 32.17 -12.31
CA SER A 13 -17.72 31.33 -13.29
C SER A 13 -17.08 29.94 -13.50
N VAL A 14 -15.75 29.85 -13.57
CA VAL A 14 -15.03 28.58 -13.74
C VAL A 14 -15.10 27.73 -12.48
N SER A 15 -15.02 28.35 -11.30
CA SER A 15 -15.13 27.63 -10.03
C SER A 15 -16.50 26.95 -9.88
N VAL A 16 -17.60 27.63 -10.26
CA VAL A 16 -18.96 27.06 -10.25
C VAL A 16 -19.07 25.92 -11.26
N ARG A 17 -18.55 26.09 -12.48
CA ARG A 17 -18.58 25.02 -13.50
C ARG A 17 -17.77 23.81 -13.06
N ARG A 18 -16.56 24.00 -12.52
CA ARG A 18 -15.74 22.92 -11.96
C ARG A 18 -16.42 22.25 -10.78
N ARG A 19 -17.09 23.01 -9.92
CA ARG A 19 -17.79 22.44 -8.76
C ARG A 19 -18.98 21.60 -9.19
N ARG A 20 -19.79 22.05 -10.16
CA ARG A 20 -20.88 21.24 -10.74
C ARG A 20 -20.37 20.01 -11.48
N LEU A 21 -19.23 20.11 -12.18
CA LEU A 21 -18.59 18.96 -12.82
C LEU A 21 -18.03 17.98 -11.77
N ARG A 22 -17.41 18.46 -10.69
CA ARG A 22 -16.96 17.62 -9.57
C ARG A 22 -18.13 16.97 -8.86
N ASP A 23 -19.20 17.71 -8.61
CA ASP A 23 -20.44 17.21 -8.03
C ASP A 23 -21.26 16.36 -9.03
N ALA A 24 -20.87 16.27 -10.30
CA ALA A 24 -21.39 15.29 -11.24
C ALA A 24 -20.45 14.08 -11.40
N VAL A 25 -19.15 14.26 -11.23
CA VAL A 25 -18.15 13.19 -11.31
C VAL A 25 -18.10 12.36 -10.03
N LEU A 26 -18.09 13.01 -8.86
CA LEU A 26 -18.12 12.35 -7.54
C LEU A 26 -19.44 11.62 -7.26
N PHE A 27 -20.43 11.89 -8.10
CA PHE A 27 -21.82 11.93 -7.70
C PHE A 27 -22.72 11.63 -8.91
N GLY A 28 -22.17 10.97 -9.95
CA GLY A 28 -22.79 10.79 -11.26
C GLY A 28 -24.17 10.12 -11.28
N THR A 29 -24.57 9.65 -12.46
CA THR A 29 -25.88 8.99 -12.67
C THR A 29 -26.17 8.05 -11.50
N GLN A 30 -27.31 8.23 -10.83
CA GLN A 30 -27.66 7.65 -9.51
C GLN A 30 -27.22 6.18 -9.27
N ARG A 31 -27.11 5.37 -10.33
CA ARG A 31 -26.60 3.98 -10.32
C ARG A 31 -25.12 3.84 -9.92
N GLN A 32 -24.28 4.80 -10.30
CA GLN A 32 -22.83 4.74 -10.09
C GLN A 32 -22.43 5.05 -8.65
N ARG A 33 -23.21 5.88 -7.93
CA ARG A 33 -22.96 6.24 -6.53
C ARG A 33 -22.92 5.01 -5.60
N ARG A 34 -23.93 4.12 -5.69
CA ARG A 34 -23.96 2.88 -4.87
C ARG A 34 -22.74 1.99 -5.12
N SER A 35 -22.33 1.86 -6.37
CA SER A 35 -21.17 1.05 -6.74
C SER A 35 -19.84 1.66 -6.30
N VAL A 36 -19.76 2.99 -6.27
CA VAL A 36 -18.57 3.75 -5.85
C VAL A 36 -18.43 3.69 -4.34
N ASP A 37 -19.48 3.94 -3.56
CA ASP A 37 -19.44 3.83 -2.09
C ASP A 37 -19.07 2.40 -1.63
N GLU A 38 -19.65 1.37 -2.27
CA GLU A 38 -19.36 -0.04 -1.98
C GLU A 38 -17.90 -0.42 -2.31
N ARG A 39 -17.34 0.15 -3.38
CA ARG A 39 -15.93 -0.06 -3.77
C ARG A 39 -14.96 0.77 -2.93
N LEU A 40 -15.33 1.99 -2.55
CA LEU A 40 -14.53 2.82 -1.64
C LEU A 40 -14.44 2.20 -0.26
N GLY A 41 -15.55 1.67 0.28
CA GLY A 41 -15.53 0.94 1.54
C GLY A 41 -14.57 -0.26 1.49
N LYS A 42 -14.60 -1.03 0.40
CA LYS A 42 -13.65 -2.14 0.17
C LYS A 42 -12.19 -1.66 0.03
N ALA A 43 -11.95 -0.53 -0.64
CA ALA A 43 -10.62 0.04 -0.78
C ALA A 43 -10.05 0.55 0.57
N PHE A 44 -10.86 1.26 1.35
CA PHE A 44 -10.50 1.68 2.70
C PHE A 44 -10.22 0.48 3.61
N ALA A 45 -11.07 -0.55 3.56
CA ALA A 45 -10.83 -1.79 4.29
C ALA A 45 -9.50 -2.45 3.87
N GLY A 46 -9.18 -2.49 2.57
CA GLY A 46 -7.90 -2.99 2.07
C GLY A 46 -6.70 -2.21 2.58
N ILE A 47 -6.78 -0.87 2.62
CA ILE A 47 -5.72 0.00 3.18
C ILE A 47 -5.51 -0.30 4.67
N VAL A 48 -6.59 -0.42 5.44
CA VAL A 48 -6.52 -0.75 6.87
C VAL A 48 -5.86 -2.11 7.07
N VAL A 49 -6.28 -3.14 6.31
CA VAL A 49 -5.68 -4.48 6.38
C VAL A 49 -4.19 -4.45 6.02
N ALA A 50 -3.81 -3.76 4.95
CA ALA A 50 -2.41 -3.63 4.55
C ALA A 50 -1.56 -2.93 5.63
N ALA A 51 -2.09 -1.87 6.26
CA ALA A 51 -1.43 -1.17 7.35
C ALA A 51 -1.25 -2.08 8.58
N VAL A 52 -2.28 -2.82 8.96
CA VAL A 52 -2.23 -3.77 10.08
C VAL A 52 -1.23 -4.89 9.81
N LEU A 53 -1.21 -5.45 8.59
CA LEU A 53 -0.24 -6.47 8.20
C LEU A 53 1.19 -5.93 8.26
N CYS A 54 1.43 -4.72 7.74
CA CYS A 54 2.75 -4.10 7.78
C CYS A 54 3.22 -3.89 9.24
N ALA A 55 2.35 -3.34 10.09
CA ALA A 55 2.63 -3.16 11.51
C ALA A 55 2.87 -4.50 12.23
N GLY A 56 2.07 -5.53 11.91
CA GLY A 56 2.19 -6.89 12.45
C GLY A 56 3.52 -7.56 12.06
N CYS A 57 3.93 -7.45 10.79
CA CYS A 57 5.21 -7.99 10.32
C CYS A 57 6.40 -7.37 11.05
N VAL A 58 6.40 -6.04 11.21
CA VAL A 58 7.47 -5.33 11.92
C VAL A 58 7.49 -5.71 13.40
N GLY A 59 6.32 -5.82 14.04
CA GLY A 59 6.19 -6.26 15.43
C GLY A 59 6.67 -7.69 15.66
N TRP A 60 6.29 -8.62 14.78
CA TRP A 60 6.72 -10.02 14.84
C TRP A 60 8.23 -10.16 14.69
N SER A 61 8.84 -9.35 13.83
CA SER A 61 10.29 -9.32 13.64
C SER A 61 11.02 -8.91 14.92
N PHE A 62 10.49 -7.91 15.65
CA PHE A 62 11.04 -7.48 16.93
C PHE A 62 10.88 -8.54 18.04
N VAL A 63 9.70 -9.16 18.15
CA VAL A 63 9.43 -10.22 19.13
C VAL A 63 10.30 -11.45 18.85
N SER A 64 10.43 -11.85 17.59
CA SER A 64 11.29 -12.96 17.19
C SER A 64 12.75 -12.69 17.60
N HIS A 65 13.27 -11.51 17.27
CA HIS A 65 14.65 -11.16 17.60
C HIS A 65 14.91 -11.02 19.12
N ARG A 66 13.92 -10.61 19.92
CA ARG A 66 14.11 -10.33 21.36
C ARG A 66 13.67 -11.45 22.30
N VAL A 67 12.68 -12.26 21.91
CA VAL A 67 12.05 -13.28 22.77
C VAL A 67 12.40 -14.70 22.32
N ILE A 68 12.70 -14.90 21.04
CA ILE A 68 12.74 -16.22 20.40
C ILE A 68 14.15 -16.73 20.08
N GLY A 69 15.16 -16.19 20.78
CA GLY A 69 16.50 -16.79 20.88
C GLY A 69 16.55 -18.24 21.42
N LYS A 70 15.39 -18.88 21.62
CA LYS A 70 15.18 -20.33 21.73
C LYS A 70 14.12 -20.75 20.69
N SER A 71 14.59 -21.03 19.47
CA SER A 71 13.97 -21.81 18.39
C SER A 71 12.44 -21.99 18.39
N PRO A 72 11.69 -21.19 17.61
CA PRO A 72 10.27 -21.44 17.34
C PRO A 72 10.01 -22.16 16.01
N TYR A 73 11.02 -22.35 15.15
CA TYR A 73 10.89 -23.06 13.88
C TYR A 73 12.09 -23.99 13.67
N GLY A 74 12.03 -25.17 14.29
CA GLY A 74 12.75 -26.34 13.83
C GLY A 74 12.09 -26.88 12.57
N THR A 75 12.19 -26.15 11.45
CA THR A 75 11.89 -26.69 10.13
C THR A 75 13.20 -26.72 9.37
N SER A 76 13.90 -27.85 9.49
CA SER A 76 15.04 -28.23 8.69
C SER A 76 14.66 -28.24 7.20
N VAL A 77 15.03 -27.18 6.49
CA VAL A 77 15.26 -27.31 5.04
C VAL A 77 16.53 -28.14 4.87
N PRO A 78 16.51 -29.30 4.18
CA PRO A 78 17.73 -30.06 3.97
C PRO A 78 18.64 -29.22 3.06
N SER A 79 19.81 -28.88 3.59
CA SER A 79 20.92 -28.33 2.83
C SER A 79 21.29 -29.35 1.75
N SER A 80 20.88 -29.11 0.50
CA SER A 80 21.49 -29.75 -0.65
C SER A 80 22.89 -29.16 -0.82
N SER A 81 23.84 -29.68 -0.04
CA SER A 81 25.28 -29.49 -0.27
C SER A 81 25.66 -30.26 -1.54
N PRO A 82 26.14 -29.62 -2.60
CA PRO A 82 26.91 -30.34 -3.59
C PRO A 82 28.23 -30.72 -2.92
N SER A 83 28.40 -32.03 -2.80
CA SER A 83 29.56 -32.71 -2.27
C SER A 83 30.82 -32.29 -3.05
N GLU A 84 31.57 -31.31 -2.53
CA GLU A 84 32.97 -31.09 -2.91
C GLU A 84 33.80 -32.19 -2.25
N ALA A 85 33.88 -33.32 -2.95
CA ALA A 85 34.63 -34.49 -2.54
C ALA A 85 36.13 -34.14 -2.49
N HIS A 86 36.64 -34.07 -1.26
CA HIS A 86 37.92 -34.65 -0.83
C HIS A 86 39.08 -34.64 -1.86
N SER A 87 39.92 -33.60 -1.75
CA SER A 87 41.39 -33.63 -1.54
C SER A 87 42.11 -35.00 -1.54
N PRO A 88 43.43 -35.09 -1.90
CA PRO A 88 44.44 -34.39 -1.08
C PRO A 88 45.77 -33.97 -1.74
N SER A 89 46.40 -32.96 -1.12
CA SER A 89 47.84 -32.75 -0.86
C SER A 89 48.91 -33.47 -1.72
N SER A 90 49.94 -32.72 -2.17
CA SER A 90 51.27 -32.82 -1.53
C SER A 90 52.26 -31.80 -2.11
N THR A 91 52.92 -31.13 -1.18
CA THR A 91 54.12 -30.30 -1.27
C THR A 91 55.31 -31.03 -1.90
N ARG A 92 55.96 -30.42 -2.92
CA ARG A 92 57.42 -30.26 -3.04
C ARG A 92 57.75 -29.26 -4.14
#